data_AF-A0A9Y2AHM5-F1
#
_entry.id   AF-A0A9Y2AHM5-F1
#
_cell.length_a   1.000
_cell.length_b   1.000
_cell.length_c   1.000
_cell.angle_alpha   90.00
_cell.angle_beta   90.00
_cell.angle_gamma   90.00
#
_symmetry.space_group_name_H-M   'P 1'
#
loop_
_entity.id
_entity.type
_entity.pdbx_description
1 polymer ?
#
loop_
_entity_poly.entity_id
_entity_poly.type
_entity_poly.pdbx_seq_one_letter_code
_entity_poly.pdbx_strand_id
1 'polypeptide(L)'
;MNEFLDIEQEVESLCRWGAARAGAIVVLPLVGSLSLMANEFYMIKKIADLYGYKLDKSAAGAFFGALGGVFAGQTLTTVFPFPPLQIPIGICTTYAIGKVAHEWIKDGMPSFSNKYNAIFKKAKKEAESLVPMLTKSPLKDKPLGDEKANLNFDYGK
;
A
#
# COMPACT_ATOMS: atom_id res chain seq x y z
N MET A 1 13.99 -19.14 17.15
CA MET A 1 13.00 -18.16 17.65
C MET A 1 13.27 -16.75 17.10
N ASN A 2 13.75 -16.61 15.84
CA ASN A 2 14.14 -15.30 15.27
C ASN A 2 13.47 -14.98 13.92
N GLU A 3 13.26 -15.97 13.05
CA GLU A 3 12.82 -15.72 11.67
C GLU A 3 11.45 -15.02 11.54
N PHE A 4 10.45 -15.40 12.36
CA PHE A 4 9.15 -14.73 12.36
C PHE A 4 9.21 -13.27 12.83
N LEU A 5 10.08 -12.97 13.81
CA LEU A 5 10.26 -11.61 14.31
C LEU A 5 10.97 -10.75 13.25
N ASP A 6 11.92 -11.34 12.52
CA ASP A 6 12.62 -10.68 11.43
C ASP A 6 11.66 -10.34 10.28
N ILE A 7 10.78 -11.28 9.87
CA ILE A 7 9.78 -11.04 8.82
C ILE A 7 8.81 -9.91 9.22
N GLU A 8 8.27 -9.93 10.45
CA GLU A 8 7.32 -8.90 10.90
C GLU A 8 7.97 -7.50 10.91
N GLN A 9 9.26 -7.39 11.26
CA GLN A 9 10.02 -6.14 11.19
C GLN A 9 10.28 -5.69 9.75
N GLU A 10 10.61 -6.62 8.85
CA GLU A 10 10.79 -6.31 7.44
C GLU A 10 9.49 -5.86 6.78
N VAL A 11 8.38 -6.54 7.06
CA VAL A 11 7.05 -6.12 6.61
C VAL A 11 6.71 -4.72 7.11
N GLU A 12 6.93 -4.44 8.40
CA GLU A 12 6.69 -3.11 8.97
C GLU A 12 7.55 -2.04 8.26
N SER A 13 8.80 -2.35 7.96
CA SER A 13 9.71 -1.47 7.22
C SER A 13 9.21 -1.21 5.79
N LEU A 14 8.70 -2.24 5.11
CA LEU A 14 8.09 -2.11 3.78
C LEU A 14 6.81 -1.26 3.82
N CYS A 15 5.95 -1.45 4.81
CA CYS A 15 4.73 -0.65 4.99
C CYS A 15 5.06 0.83 5.18
N ARG A 16 6.07 1.13 6.00
CA ARG A 16 6.55 2.50 6.23
C ARG A 16 7.20 3.11 4.99
N TRP A 17 7.97 2.32 4.24
CA TRP A 17 8.56 2.79 2.98
C TRP A 17 7.45 3.12 1.97
N GLY A 18 6.54 2.18 1.69
CA GLY A 18 5.42 2.40 0.78
C GLY A 18 4.59 3.62 1.16
N ALA A 19 4.30 3.77 2.46
CA ALA A 19 3.56 4.91 2.98
C ALA A 19 4.32 6.24 2.81
N ALA A 20 5.61 6.30 3.15
CA ALA A 20 6.43 7.48 2.93
C ALA A 20 6.46 7.88 1.46
N ARG A 21 6.65 6.90 0.56
CA ARG A 21 6.67 7.12 -0.89
C ARG A 21 5.32 7.62 -1.40
N ALA A 22 4.21 7.08 -0.91
CA ALA A 22 2.87 7.55 -1.24
C ALA A 22 2.69 9.05 -0.90
N GLY A 23 3.21 9.52 0.23
CA GLY A 23 3.18 10.94 0.61
C GLY A 23 3.86 11.87 -0.42
N ALA A 24 4.89 11.40 -1.12
CA ALA A 24 5.53 12.16 -2.20
C ALA A 24 4.79 12.05 -3.54
N ILE A 25 4.11 10.94 -3.81
CA ILE A 25 3.41 10.70 -5.08
C ILE A 25 2.05 11.40 -5.12
N VAL A 26 1.30 11.43 -4.00
CA VAL A 26 -0.09 11.96 -3.98
C VAL A 26 -0.22 13.42 -4.40
N VAL A 27 0.87 14.19 -4.33
CA VAL A 27 0.91 15.60 -4.73
C VAL A 27 1.22 15.82 -6.21
N LEU A 28 1.51 14.74 -6.96
CA LEU A 28 1.81 14.81 -8.39
C LEU A 28 0.51 14.81 -9.21
N PRO A 29 0.25 15.83 -10.05
CA PRO A 29 -0.95 15.89 -10.88
C PRO A 29 -1.01 14.74 -11.89
N LEU A 30 -2.17 14.09 -12.03
CA LEU A 30 -2.56 13.11 -13.08
C LEU A 30 -1.74 11.81 -13.20
N VAL A 31 -0.45 11.80 -12.84
CA VAL A 31 0.42 10.61 -12.82
C VAL A 31 0.37 9.91 -11.46
N GLY A 32 -0.08 10.62 -10.42
CA GLY A 32 -0.10 10.13 -9.04
C GLY A 32 -0.85 8.81 -8.86
N SER A 33 -2.03 8.63 -9.45
CA SER A 33 -2.86 7.44 -9.19
C SER A 33 -2.25 6.13 -9.70
N LEU A 34 -1.60 6.15 -10.87
CA LEU A 34 -0.91 4.96 -11.41
C LEU A 34 0.39 4.68 -10.64
N SER A 35 1.16 5.72 -10.35
CA SER A 35 2.39 5.59 -9.55
C SER A 35 2.11 5.13 -8.12
N LEU A 36 1.00 5.56 -7.51
CA LEU A 36 0.56 5.12 -6.18
C LEU A 36 0.21 3.63 -6.20
N MET A 37 -0.60 3.21 -7.17
CA MET A 37 -0.96 1.81 -7.32
C MET A 37 0.27 0.93 -7.58
N ALA A 38 1.24 1.43 -8.37
CA ALA A 38 2.49 0.73 -8.58
C ALA A 38 3.33 0.64 -7.30
N ASN A 39 3.46 1.73 -6.55
CA ASN A 39 4.10 1.73 -5.24
C ASN A 39 3.48 0.70 -4.29
N GLU A 40 2.15 0.65 -4.22
CA GLU A 40 1.41 -0.33 -3.41
C GLU A 40 1.61 -1.76 -3.92
N PHE A 41 1.56 -2.00 -5.23
CA PHE A 41 1.82 -3.32 -5.80
C PHE A 41 3.22 -3.83 -5.48
N TYR A 42 4.27 -3.02 -5.67
CA TYR A 42 5.63 -3.44 -5.35
C TYR A 42 5.85 -3.66 -3.86
N MET A 43 5.18 -2.88 -2.99
CA MET A 43 5.15 -3.14 -1.56
C MET A 43 4.53 -4.52 -1.26
N ILE A 44 3.35 -4.80 -1.79
CA ILE A 44 2.66 -6.10 -1.58
C ILE A 44 3.49 -7.25 -2.14
N LYS A 45 4.08 -7.08 -3.33
CA LYS A 45 4.96 -8.08 -3.95
C LYS A 45 6.16 -8.40 -3.06
N LYS A 46 6.84 -7.38 -2.53
CA LYS A 46 7.96 -7.57 -1.60
C LYS A 46 7.52 -8.28 -0.31
N ILE A 47 6.35 -7.93 0.24
CA ILE A 47 5.78 -8.64 1.39
C ILE A 47 5.55 -10.11 1.04
N ALA A 48 4.96 -10.41 -0.12
CA ALA A 48 4.72 -11.80 -0.56
C ALA A 48 6.02 -12.60 -0.69
N ASP A 49 7.06 -11.97 -1.25
CA ASP A 49 8.39 -12.59 -1.40
C ASP A 49 8.99 -12.99 -0.03
N LEU A 50 8.76 -12.22 1.05
CA LEU A 50 9.21 -12.58 2.41
C LEU A 50 8.56 -13.86 2.95
N TYR A 51 7.33 -14.15 2.53
CA TYR A 51 6.60 -15.37 2.89
C TYR A 51 6.81 -16.51 1.88
N GLY A 52 7.66 -16.32 0.87
CA GLY A 52 7.90 -17.31 -0.19
C GLY A 52 6.75 -17.44 -1.19
N TYR A 53 5.79 -16.50 -1.20
CA TYR A 53 4.71 -16.47 -2.17
C TYR A 53 5.09 -15.66 -3.40
N LYS A 54 4.77 -16.19 -4.59
CA LYS A 54 4.83 -15.41 -5.83
C LYS A 54 3.48 -14.75 -6.07
N LEU A 55 3.43 -13.42 -5.91
CA LEU A 55 2.24 -12.66 -6.25
C LEU A 55 2.09 -12.53 -7.77
N ASP A 56 1.14 -13.26 -8.34
CA ASP A 56 0.76 -13.10 -9.75
C ASP A 56 -0.19 -11.90 -9.94
N LYS A 57 -0.40 -11.52 -11.21
CA LYS A 57 -1.23 -10.35 -11.56
C LYS A 57 -2.72 -10.56 -11.27
N SER A 58 -3.20 -11.80 -11.27
CA SER A 58 -4.61 -12.14 -11.00
C SER A 58 -4.92 -12.00 -9.52
N ALA A 59 -4.08 -12.59 -8.66
CA ALA A 59 -4.18 -12.45 -7.21
C ALA A 59 -4.03 -10.98 -6.78
N ALA A 60 -3.07 -10.25 -7.37
CA ALA A 60 -2.96 -8.82 -7.16
C ALA A 60 -4.22 -8.07 -7.62
N GLY A 61 -4.73 -8.37 -8.82
CA GLY A 61 -5.94 -7.76 -9.37
C GLY A 61 -7.17 -7.99 -8.49
N ALA A 62 -7.36 -9.22 -7.97
CA ALA A 62 -8.44 -9.55 -7.05
C ALA A 62 -8.32 -8.80 -5.71
N PHE A 63 -7.11 -8.68 -5.16
CA PHE A 63 -6.83 -7.89 -3.97
C PHE A 63 -7.16 -6.40 -4.18
N PHE A 64 -6.68 -5.82 -5.29
CA PHE A 64 -6.96 -4.43 -5.65
C PHE A 64 -8.45 -4.20 -5.91
N GLY A 65 -9.13 -5.12 -6.59
CA GLY A 65 -10.57 -5.07 -6.87
C GLY A 65 -11.40 -5.09 -5.58
N ALA A 66 -11.05 -5.95 -4.62
CA ALA A 66 -11.73 -6.02 -3.34
C ALA A 66 -11.57 -4.74 -2.48
N LEU A 67 -10.47 -4.02 -2.67
CA LEU A 67 -10.19 -2.72 -2.07
C LEU A 67 -10.62 -1.53 -2.95
N GLY A 68 -11.39 -1.75 -4.02
CA GLY A 68 -11.72 -0.73 -5.03
C GLY A 68 -12.27 0.59 -4.46
N GLY A 69 -13.06 0.53 -3.38
CA GLY A 69 -13.55 1.74 -2.69
C GLY A 69 -12.44 2.59 -2.06
N VAL A 70 -11.35 1.97 -1.59
CA VAL A 70 -10.17 2.67 -1.05
C VAL A 70 -9.44 3.41 -2.17
N PHE A 71 -9.20 2.73 -3.29
CA PHE A 71 -8.51 3.32 -4.45
C PHE A 71 -9.32 4.43 -5.12
N ALA A 72 -10.65 4.30 -5.15
CA ALA A 72 -11.54 5.37 -5.59
C ALA A 72 -11.38 6.61 -4.69
N GLY A 73 -11.35 6.43 -3.36
CA GLY A 73 -11.11 7.52 -2.41
C GLY A 73 -9.73 8.17 -2.57
N GLN A 74 -8.67 7.38 -2.81
CA GLN A 74 -7.33 7.91 -3.09
C GLN A 74 -7.30 8.72 -4.40
N THR A 75 -7.96 8.23 -5.45
CA THR A 75 -8.05 8.96 -6.73
C THR A 75 -8.76 10.30 -6.58
N LEU A 76 -9.86 10.35 -5.81
CA LEU A 76 -10.51 11.63 -5.51
C LEU A 76 -9.59 12.57 -4.71
N THR A 77 -8.77 12.01 -3.82
CA THR A 77 -7.82 12.78 -3.04
C THR A 77 -6.73 13.41 -3.91
N THR A 78 -6.21 12.73 -4.93
CA THR A 78 -5.16 13.29 -5.81
C THR A 78 -5.67 14.44 -6.68
N VAL A 79 -6.97 14.49 -6.98
CA VAL A 79 -7.62 15.58 -7.72
C VAL A 79 -7.87 16.81 -6.83
N PHE A 80 -7.91 16.65 -5.51
CA PHE A 80 -8.14 17.75 -4.57
C PHE A 80 -6.88 18.60 -4.35
N PRO A 81 -6.81 19.89 -4.75
CA PRO A 81 -5.57 20.66 -4.80
C PRO A 81 -5.14 21.22 -3.43
N PHE A 82 -5.01 20.36 -2.42
CA PHE A 82 -4.58 20.74 -1.08
C PHE A 82 -3.59 19.71 -0.50
N PRO A 83 -2.30 19.83 -0.84
CA PRO A 83 -1.24 18.93 -0.37
C PRO A 83 -1.21 18.67 1.15
N PRO A 84 -1.48 19.65 2.03
CA PRO A 84 -1.50 19.40 3.47
C PRO A 84 -2.49 18.32 3.92
N LEU A 85 -3.58 18.09 3.16
CA LEU A 85 -4.53 17.01 3.43
C LEU A 85 -4.24 15.76 2.59
N GLN A 86 -3.76 15.90 1.36
CA GLN A 86 -3.43 14.76 0.50
C GLN A 86 -2.33 13.88 1.09
N ILE A 87 -1.26 14.51 1.61
CA ILE A 87 -0.06 13.81 2.09
C ILE A 87 -0.42 12.85 3.26
N PRO A 88 -1.09 13.29 4.34
CA PRO A 88 -1.53 12.38 5.40
C PRO A 88 -2.46 11.27 4.90
N ILE A 89 -3.41 11.57 4.01
CA ILE A 89 -4.35 10.58 3.49
C ILE A 89 -3.60 9.49 2.70
N GLY A 90 -2.65 9.89 1.84
CA GLY A 90 -1.81 8.97 1.07
C GLY A 90 -1.01 8.04 1.98
N ILE A 91 -0.27 8.63 2.93
CA ILE A 91 0.55 7.90 3.90
C ILE A 91 -0.30 6.87 4.67
N CYS A 92 -1.39 7.31 5.30
CA CYS A 92 -2.20 6.43 6.12
C CYS A 92 -2.88 5.32 5.32
N THR A 93 -3.33 5.62 4.10
CA THR A 93 -4.01 4.65 3.25
C THR A 93 -3.04 3.58 2.75
N THR A 94 -1.87 3.97 2.23
CA THR A 94 -0.87 3.02 1.75
C THR A 94 -0.28 2.18 2.89
N TYR A 95 -0.05 2.76 4.07
CA TYR A 95 0.36 1.97 5.24
C TYR A 95 -0.69 0.90 5.58
N ALA A 96 -1.97 1.27 5.62
CA ALA A 96 -3.06 0.34 5.90
C ALA A 96 -3.18 -0.78 4.85
N ILE A 97 -2.99 -0.46 3.56
CA ILE A 97 -2.93 -1.46 2.48
C ILE A 97 -1.82 -2.48 2.75
N GLY A 98 -0.63 -2.02 3.15
CA GLY A 98 0.50 -2.90 3.51
C GLY A 98 0.16 -3.86 4.66
N LYS A 99 -0.47 -3.36 5.74
CA LYS A 99 -0.89 -4.20 6.87
C LYS A 99 -1.99 -5.20 6.50
N VAL A 100 -2.92 -4.82 5.63
CA VAL A 100 -3.93 -5.73 5.10
C VAL A 100 -3.30 -6.81 4.22
N ALA A 101 -2.39 -6.42 3.33
CA ALA A 101 -1.69 -7.35 2.45
C ALA A 101 -0.88 -8.37 3.25
N HIS A 102 -0.17 -7.91 4.29
CA HIS A 102 0.56 -8.77 5.21
C HIS A 102 -0.32 -9.89 5.79
N GLU A 103 -1.47 -9.55 6.38
CA GLU A 103 -2.35 -10.56 6.95
C GLU A 103 -3.02 -11.42 5.87
N TRP A 104 -3.44 -10.82 4.75
CA TRP A 104 -3.99 -11.56 3.62
C TRP A 104 -3.00 -12.59 3.05
N ILE A 105 -1.70 -12.27 3.00
CA ILE A 105 -0.64 -13.18 2.56
C ILE A 105 -0.39 -14.27 3.60
N LYS A 106 -0.37 -13.93 4.90
CA LYS A 106 -0.28 -14.92 5.99
C LYS A 106 -1.43 -15.93 5.97
N ASP A 107 -2.62 -15.48 5.56
CA ASP A 107 -3.80 -16.31 5.38
C ASP A 107 -3.77 -17.18 4.11
N GLY A 108 -2.70 -17.10 3.29
CA GLY A 108 -2.56 -17.86 2.05
C GLY A 108 -3.26 -17.23 0.84
N MET A 109 -3.43 -15.90 0.85
CA MET A 109 -4.06 -15.12 -0.22
C MET A 109 -5.49 -15.61 -0.60
N PRO A 110 -6.41 -15.81 0.37
CA PRO A 110 -7.75 -16.29 0.09
C PRO A 110 -8.62 -15.22 -0.58
N SER A 111 -9.85 -15.58 -0.96
CA SER A 111 -10.85 -14.57 -1.34
C SER A 111 -11.03 -13.52 -0.24
N PHE A 112 -11.15 -12.26 -0.66
CA PHE A 112 -11.19 -11.13 0.26
C PHE A 112 -12.45 -11.18 1.14
N SER A 113 -12.31 -10.94 2.44
CA SER A 113 -13.41 -10.96 3.41
C SER A 113 -13.42 -9.73 4.32
N ASN A 114 -14.51 -9.55 5.07
CA ASN A 114 -14.72 -8.38 5.93
C ASN A 114 -13.66 -8.20 7.02
N LYS A 115 -12.91 -9.26 7.39
CA LYS A 115 -11.84 -9.15 8.39
C LYS A 115 -10.76 -8.14 7.97
N TYR A 116 -10.44 -8.09 6.68
CA TYR A 116 -9.43 -7.19 6.13
C TYR A 116 -9.87 -5.72 6.20
N ASN A 117 -11.18 -5.44 6.11
CA ASN A 117 -11.71 -4.09 6.32
C ASN A 117 -11.49 -3.59 7.75
N ALA A 118 -11.57 -4.48 8.75
CA ALA A 118 -11.30 -4.13 10.13
C ALA A 118 -9.81 -3.83 10.35
N ILE A 119 -8.92 -4.66 9.77
CA ILE A 119 -7.47 -4.46 9.78
C ILE A 119 -7.12 -3.12 9.12
N PHE A 120 -7.70 -2.83 7.95
CA PHE A 120 -7.50 -1.58 7.24
C PHE A 120 -7.84 -0.37 8.12
N LYS A 121 -9.04 -0.36 8.72
CA LYS A 121 -9.49 0.77 9.56
C LYS A 121 -8.57 0.99 10.76
N LYS A 122 -8.15 -0.10 11.42
CA LYS A 122 -7.23 -0.04 12.56
C LYS A 122 -5.86 0.51 12.13
N ALA A 123 -5.26 -0.06 11.10
CA ALA A 123 -3.95 0.35 10.59
C ALA A 123 -3.95 1.79 10.08
N LYS A 124 -5.04 2.22 9.43
CA LYS A 124 -5.17 3.61 8.96
C LYS A 124 -5.14 4.61 10.13
N LYS A 125 -5.79 4.27 11.25
CA LYS A 125 -5.76 5.09 12.48
C LYS A 125 -4.38 5.07 13.14
N GLU A 126 -3.72 3.92 13.21
CA GLU A 126 -2.36 3.82 13.74
C GLU A 126 -1.37 4.69 12.95
N ALA A 127 -1.51 4.73 11.63
CA ALA A 127 -0.64 5.49 10.74
C ALA A 127 -0.70 7.01 10.95
N GLU A 128 -1.77 7.55 11.53
CA GLU A 128 -1.90 8.99 11.83
C GLU A 128 -0.74 9.48 12.69
N SER A 129 -0.30 8.66 13.65
CA SER A 129 0.85 8.94 14.53
C SER A 129 2.19 8.91 13.79
N LEU A 130 2.27 8.21 12.66
CA LEU A 130 3.48 8.02 11.86
C LEU A 130 3.69 9.13 10.83
N VAL A 131 2.62 9.85 10.44
CA VAL A 131 2.65 10.88 9.40
C VAL A 131 3.81 11.89 9.56
N PRO A 132 4.08 12.46 10.76
CA PRO A 132 5.16 13.43 10.93
C PRO A 132 6.55 12.85 10.62
N MET A 133 6.77 11.58 10.96
CA MET A 133 8.02 10.87 10.68
C MET A 133 8.11 10.53 9.19
N LEU A 134 7.05 9.94 8.61
CA LEU A 134 7.07 9.41 7.24
C LEU A 134 7.18 10.52 6.20
N THR A 135 6.59 11.70 6.45
CA THR A 135 6.72 12.88 5.57
C THR A 135 8.17 13.39 5.47
N LYS A 136 8.99 13.13 6.51
CA LYS A 136 10.41 13.49 6.57
C LYS A 136 11.34 12.35 6.21
N SER A 137 10.81 11.15 5.95
CA SER A 137 11.61 9.97 5.66
C SER A 137 12.41 10.15 4.37
N PRO A 138 13.70 9.79 4.33
CA PRO A 138 14.47 9.80 3.10
C PRO A 138 14.01 8.73 2.09
N LEU A 139 13.14 7.80 2.53
CA LEU A 139 12.56 6.78 1.66
C LEU A 139 11.41 7.31 0.80
N LYS A 140 10.84 8.48 1.12
CA LYS A 140 9.74 9.06 0.31
C LYS A 140 10.15 9.37 -1.13
N ASP A 141 11.44 9.56 -1.37
CA ASP A 141 12.01 9.87 -2.69
C ASP A 141 12.56 8.62 -3.39
N LYS A 142 12.46 7.44 -2.76
CA LYS A 142 12.97 6.17 -3.30
C LYS A 142 11.79 5.27 -3.69
N PRO A 143 11.64 4.92 -4.98
CA PRO A 143 10.57 4.02 -5.39
C PRO A 143 10.83 2.59 -4.89
N LEU A 144 9.77 1.84 -4.54
CA LEU A 144 9.91 0.42 -4.16
C LEU A 144 10.14 -0.50 -5.38
N GLY A 145 9.82 -0.03 -6.58
CA GLY A 145 9.98 -0.74 -7.84
C GLY A 145 9.75 0.19 -9.02
N ASP A 146 9.37 -0.35 -10.18
CA ASP A 146 9.09 0.46 -11.36
C ASP A 146 7.71 1.11 -11.29
N GLU A 147 7.64 2.34 -10.77
CA GLU A 147 6.40 3.13 -10.68
C GLU A 147 5.85 3.58 -12.04
N LYS A 148 6.60 3.39 -13.13
CA LYS A 148 6.14 3.64 -14.51
C LYS A 148 5.61 2.38 -15.18
N ALA A 149 5.68 1.24 -14.51
CA ALA A 149 5.18 -0.02 -15.04
C ALA A 149 3.67 0.11 -15.32
N ASN A 150 3.27 -0.26 -16.54
CA ASN A 150 1.85 -0.33 -16.86
C ASN A 150 1.24 -1.59 -16.23
N LEU A 151 0.66 -1.41 -15.04
CA LEU A 151 -0.01 -2.47 -14.30
C LEU A 151 -1.43 -2.63 -14.82
N ASN A 152 -1.57 -3.27 -15.98
CA ASN A 152 -2.86 -3.79 -16.46
C ASN A 152 -3.26 -4.97 -15.57
N PHE A 153 -3.89 -4.69 -14.43
CA PHE A 153 -4.49 -5.71 -13.58
C PHE A 153 -5.79 -6.21 -14.21
N ASP A 154 -5.99 -7.52 -14.19
CA ASP A 154 -7.29 -8.12 -14.44
C ASP A 154 -8.07 -8.06 -13.12
N TYR A 155 -9.04 -7.16 -13.03
CA TYR A 155 -9.82 -6.96 -11.82
C TYR A 155 -10.88 -8.05 -11.61
N GLY A 156 -10.97 -9.04 -12.51
CA GLY A 156 -12.02 -10.06 -12.50
C GLY A 156 -13.37 -9.44 -12.86
N LYS A 157 -13.88 -9.77 -14.04
CA LYS A 157 -15.30 -9.52 -14.36
C LYS A 157 -16.17 -10.55 -13.67
#